data_AF-A0A800F209-F1
#
_entry.id   AF-A0A800F209-F1
#
_cell.length_a   1.000
_cell.length_b   1.000
_cell.length_c   1.000
_cell.angle_alpha   90.00
_cell.angle_beta   90.00
_cell.angle_gamma   90.00
#
_symmetry.space_group_name_H-M   'P 1'
#
loop_
_entity.id
_entity.type
_entity.pdbx_description
1 polymer ?
#
loop_
_entity_poly.entity_id
_entity_poly.type
_entity_poly.pdbx_seq_one_letter_code
_entity_poly.pdbx_strand_id
1 'polypeptide(L)'
;MDRKKVILYAFGVLVFVQLFVPAKMIFDKELVLGSGTTFKFKVRPVDPSDPFRGKYITLNYTDQRIDVPTEPEWQRKESVYILYVKDSAGYAKVNYVSKEKPAETKDYLKT
;
A
#
# COMPACT_ATOMS: atom_id res chain seq x y z
N MET A 1 30.72 8.71 35.15
CA MET A 1 30.99 7.59 34.21
C MET A 1 32.13 8.00 33.29
N ASP A 2 33.09 7.12 32.98
CA ASP A 2 34.23 7.44 32.10
C ASP A 2 33.73 7.84 30.70
N ARG A 3 34.24 8.95 30.14
CA ARG A 3 33.90 9.45 28.80
C ARG A 3 34.05 8.38 27.73
N LYS A 4 35.07 7.52 27.83
CA LYS A 4 35.29 6.42 26.89
C LYS A 4 34.14 5.40 26.93
N LYS A 5 33.60 5.12 28.13
CA LYS A 5 32.45 4.23 28.31
C LYS A 5 31.18 4.86 27.76
N VAL A 6 30.97 6.16 27.97
CA VAL A 6 29.82 6.90 27.39
C VAL A 6 29.84 6.82 25.85
N ILE A 7 31.00 7.07 25.23
CA ILE A 7 31.16 6.98 23.78
C ILE A 7 30.89 5.55 23.28
N LEU A 8 31.39 4.54 23.99
CA LEU A 8 31.16 3.14 23.63
C LEU A 8 29.68 2.76 23.67
N TYR A 9 28.95 3.16 24.72
CA TYR A 9 27.50 2.92 24.80
C TYR A 9 26.74 3.69 23.71
N ALA A 10 27.10 4.96 23.47
CA ALA A 10 26.48 5.76 22.40
C ALA A 10 26.70 5.13 21.02
N PHE A 11 27.90 4.62 20.75
CA PHE A 11 28.20 3.90 19.51
C PHE A 11 27.40 2.60 19.40
N GLY A 12 27.29 1.82 20.49
CA GLY A 12 26.47 0.61 20.52
C GLY A 12 25.01 0.88 20.19
N VAL A 13 24.43 1.94 20.77
CA VAL A 13 23.07 2.39 20.46
C VAL A 13 22.95 2.82 19.00
N LEU A 14 23.91 3.57 18.47
CA LEU A 14 23.92 3.99 17.07
C LEU A 14 23.89 2.79 16.12
N VAL A 15 24.78 1.81 16.33
CA VAL A 15 24.83 0.58 15.52
C VAL A 15 23.51 -0.19 15.62
N PHE A 16 22.95 -0.31 16.82
CA PHE A 16 21.67 -0.98 17.02
C PHE A 16 20.55 -0.31 16.23
N VAL A 17 20.43 1.02 16.32
CA VAL A 17 19.40 1.78 15.58
C VAL A 17 19.58 1.62 14.07
N GLN A 18 20.83 1.70 13.59
CA GLN A 18 21.15 1.54 12.16
C GLN A 18 20.77 0.16 11.61
N LEU A 19 20.90 -0.90 12.41
CA LEU A 19 20.49 -2.26 12.02
C LEU A 19 18.99 -2.51 12.22
N PHE A 20 18.40 -1.91 13.24
CA PHE A 20 17.00 -2.09 13.58
C PHE A 20 16.06 -1.58 12.47
N VAL A 21 16.34 -0.41 11.89
CA VAL A 21 15.51 0.18 10.83
C VAL A 21 15.36 -0.76 9.61
N PRO A 22 16.44 -1.20 8.93
CA PRO A 22 16.31 -2.10 7.79
C PRO A 22 15.77 -3.48 8.20
N ALA A 23 16.13 -4.00 9.38
CA ALA A 23 15.57 -5.26 9.88
C ALA A 23 14.04 -5.17 10.03
N LYS A 24 13.53 -4.07 10.59
CA LYS A 24 12.10 -3.82 10.70
C LYS A 24 11.44 -3.69 9.32
N MET A 25 12.06 -2.98 8.37
CA MET A 25 11.52 -2.86 7.01
C MET A 25 11.40 -4.22 6.31
N ILE A 26 12.37 -5.12 6.50
CA ILE A 26 12.32 -6.48 5.96
C ILE A 26 11.20 -7.26 6.65
N PHE A 27 11.15 -7.23 7.98
CA PHE A 27 10.14 -7.94 8.75
C PHE A 27 8.71 -7.52 8.38
N ASP A 28 8.45 -6.21 8.27
CA ASP A 28 7.15 -5.67 7.90
C ASP A 28 6.73 -6.13 6.48
N LYS A 29 7.69 -6.25 5.54
CA LYS A 29 7.43 -6.78 4.19
C LYS A 29 7.15 -8.27 4.18
N GLU A 30 7.95 -9.07 4.88
CA GLU A 30 7.77 -10.52 4.99
C GLU A 30 6.43 -10.85 5.66
N LEU A 31 6.02 -10.06 6.65
CA LEU A 31 4.72 -10.20 7.28
C LEU A 31 3.57 -9.98 6.27
N VAL A 32 3.66 -8.94 5.43
CA VAL A 32 2.66 -8.70 4.37
C VAL A 32 2.66 -9.82 3.32
N LEU A 33 3.83 -10.33 2.93
CA LEU A 33 3.93 -11.42 1.96
C LEU A 33 3.39 -12.74 2.50
N GLY A 34 3.64 -13.06 3.78
CA GLY A 34 3.24 -14.32 4.40
C GLY A 34 1.81 -14.35 4.93
N SER A 35 1.26 -13.20 5.34
CA SER A 35 -0.07 -13.12 5.97
C SER A 35 -1.09 -12.29 5.20
N GLY A 36 -0.67 -11.55 4.18
CA GLY A 36 -1.54 -10.68 3.39
C GLY A 36 -2.28 -11.40 2.26
N THR A 37 -3.34 -10.76 1.76
CA THR A 37 -4.10 -11.24 0.62
C THR A 37 -3.54 -10.65 -0.68
N THR A 38 -3.15 -11.51 -1.63
CA THR A 38 -2.69 -11.06 -2.96
C THR A 38 -3.87 -10.69 -3.86
N PHE A 39 -3.81 -9.49 -4.43
CA PHE A 39 -4.75 -8.97 -5.44
C PHE A 39 -4.04 -8.70 -6.77
N LYS A 40 -4.64 -9.16 -7.87
CA LYS A 40 -4.13 -8.90 -9.23
C LYS A 40 -4.97 -7.80 -9.87
N PHE A 41 -4.38 -6.64 -10.14
CA PHE A 41 -5.11 -5.56 -10.81
C PHE A 41 -4.86 -5.60 -12.32
N LYS A 42 -5.90 -5.39 -13.11
CA LYS A 42 -5.77 -5.35 -14.56
C LYS A 42 -5.12 -4.04 -14.98
N VAL A 43 -3.94 -4.13 -15.61
CA VAL A 43 -3.18 -2.98 -16.06
C VAL A 43 -3.63 -2.53 -17.45
N ARG A 44 -3.54 -1.22 -17.70
CA ARG A 44 -3.67 -0.58 -19.01
C ARG A 44 -2.33 0.11 -19.33
N PRO A 45 -1.27 -0.64 -19.69
CA PRO A 45 0.05 -0.07 -19.85
C PRO A 45 0.02 1.00 -20.96
N VAL A 46 0.60 2.15 -20.66
CA VAL A 46 0.91 3.18 -21.65
C VAL A 46 2.42 3.26 -21.70
N ASP A 47 2.97 3.25 -22.92
CA ASP A 47 4.40 3.41 -23.21
C ASP A 47 4.66 4.84 -23.71
N PRO A 48 4.73 5.83 -22.80
CA PRO A 48 5.03 7.20 -23.18
C PRO A 48 6.51 7.36 -23.54
N SER A 49 6.78 8.02 -24.66
CA SER A 49 8.12 8.51 -24.96
C SER A 49 8.34 9.88 -24.29
N ASP A 50 9.24 9.97 -23.32
CA ASP A 50 9.66 11.24 -22.71
C ASP A 50 11.14 11.52 -23.05
N PRO A 51 11.46 12.62 -23.77
CA PRO A 51 12.81 12.92 -24.21
C PRO A 51 13.78 13.27 -23.06
N PHE A 52 13.27 13.60 -21.87
CA PHE A 52 14.09 13.91 -20.69
C PHE A 52 14.20 12.72 -19.72
N ARG A 53 13.15 11.91 -19.58
CA ARG A 53 13.11 10.77 -18.65
C ARG A 53 13.54 9.45 -19.30
N GLY A 54 13.64 9.40 -20.63
CA GLY A 54 13.93 8.18 -21.37
C GLY A 54 12.72 7.26 -21.49
N LYS A 55 12.96 5.95 -21.58
CA LYS A 55 11.91 4.94 -21.70
C LYS A 55 11.40 4.53 -20.31
N TYR A 56 10.10 4.63 -20.09
CA TYR A 56 9.45 4.23 -18.84
C TYR A 56 8.04 3.71 -19.12
N ILE A 57 7.53 2.85 -18.26
CA ILE A 57 6.15 2.35 -18.35
C ILE A 57 5.30 3.10 -17.34
N THR A 58 4.19 3.69 -17.79
CA THR A 58 3.18 4.22 -16.88
C THR A 58 2.20 3.11 -16.53
N LEU A 59 2.16 2.75 -15.24
CA LEU A 59 1.17 1.81 -14.71
C LEU A 59 -0.17 2.52 -14.55
N ASN A 60 -1.05 2.35 -15.53
CA ASN A 60 -2.47 2.65 -15.36
C ASN A 60 -3.24 1.35 -15.13
N TYR A 61 -4.43 1.48 -14.54
CA TYR A 61 -5.30 0.35 -14.23
C TYR A 61 -6.63 0.52 -14.94
N THR A 62 -7.27 -0.59 -15.32
CA THR A 62 -8.60 -0.55 -15.97
C THR A 62 -9.63 0.12 -15.05
N ASP A 63 -9.64 -0.26 -13.77
CA ASP A 63 -10.61 0.24 -12.78
C ASP A 63 -10.00 1.37 -11.92
N GLN A 64 -9.32 2.33 -12.55
CA GLN A 64 -8.71 3.47 -11.85
C GLN A 64 -9.76 4.47 -11.32
N ARG A 65 -10.92 4.52 -11.97
CA ARG A 65 -12.08 5.31 -11.56
C ARG A 65 -13.28 4.38 -11.47
N ILE A 66 -14.06 4.56 -10.41
CA ILE A 66 -15.31 3.85 -10.21
C ILE A 66 -16.43 4.88 -10.11
N ASP A 67 -17.51 4.60 -10.81
CA ASP A 67 -18.74 5.36 -10.65
C ASP A 67 -19.42 4.86 -9.38
N VAL A 68 -19.60 5.76 -8.42
CA VAL A 68 -20.33 5.49 -7.18
C VAL A 68 -21.74 6.05 -7.30
N PRO A 69 -22.76 5.39 -6.71
CA PRO A 69 -24.10 5.94 -6.66
C PRO A 69 -24.10 7.31 -5.98
N THR A 70 -24.99 8.20 -6.45
CA THR A 70 -25.17 9.56 -5.90
C THR A 70 -25.61 9.53 -4.44
N GLU A 71 -26.24 8.45 -4.00
CA GLU A 71 -26.66 8.21 -2.62
C GLU A 71 -25.82 7.10 -1.98
N PRO A 72 -25.31 7.27 -0.75
CA PRO A 72 -25.38 8.47 0.09
C PRO A 72 -24.55 9.63 -0.48
N GLU A 73 -24.91 10.88 -0.15
CA GLU A 73 -24.17 12.07 -0.60
C GLU A 73 -22.70 11.99 -0.17
N TRP A 74 -21.77 11.97 -1.11
CA TRP A 74 -20.33 11.86 -0.85
C TRP A 74 -19.71 13.24 -0.70
N GLN A 75 -19.03 13.50 0.43
CA GLN A 75 -18.27 14.75 0.59
C GLN A 75 -16.77 14.52 0.33
N ARG A 76 -16.10 15.55 -0.17
CA ARG A 76 -14.65 15.49 -0.35
C ARG A 76 -13.95 15.31 1.00
N LYS A 77 -12.88 14.50 1.00
CA LYS A 77 -12.06 14.15 2.18
C LYS A 77 -12.76 13.29 3.23
N GLU A 78 -13.91 12.71 2.92
CA GLU A 78 -14.48 11.64 3.74
C GLU A 78 -13.67 10.35 3.60
N SER A 79 -13.64 9.53 4.66
CA SER A 79 -13.05 8.20 4.57
C SER A 79 -13.94 7.29 3.74
N VAL A 80 -13.35 6.65 2.74
CA VAL A 80 -14.07 5.69 1.88
C VAL A 80 -13.40 4.32 2.00
N TYR A 81 -14.20 3.29 2.20
CA TYR A 81 -13.79 1.90 2.28
C TYR A 81 -14.23 1.16 1.02
N ILE A 82 -13.27 0.64 0.27
CA ILE A 82 -13.50 -0.08 -0.99
C ILE A 82 -13.20 -1.56 -0.74
N LEU A 83 -14.17 -2.43 -1.00
CA LEU A 83 -13.98 -3.88 -0.92
C LEU A 83 -13.69 -4.44 -2.30
N TYR A 84 -12.68 -5.32 -2.38
CA TYR A 84 -12.33 -6.03 -3.59
C TYR A 84 -12.77 -7.49 -3.54
N VAL A 85 -13.22 -8.01 -4.67
CA VAL A 85 -13.47 -9.44 -4.91
C VAL A 85 -12.60 -9.91 -6.07
N LYS A 86 -12.30 -11.20 -6.10
CA LYS A 86 -11.59 -11.82 -7.23
C LYS A 86 -12.61 -12.25 -8.29
N ASP A 87 -12.37 -11.89 -9.54
CA ASP A 87 -13.15 -12.38 -10.67
C ASP A 87 -12.77 -13.84 -11.03
N SER A 88 -13.45 -14.41 -12.03
CA SER A 88 -13.20 -15.79 -12.48
C SER A 88 -11.79 -16.03 -13.04
N ALA A 89 -11.10 -14.97 -13.47
CA ALA A 89 -9.71 -15.01 -13.94
C ALA A 89 -8.70 -14.66 -12.83
N GLY A 90 -9.17 -14.40 -11.61
CA GLY A 90 -8.34 -14.09 -10.44
C GLY A 90 -7.90 -12.63 -10.34
N TYR A 91 -8.48 -11.71 -11.11
CA TYR A 91 -8.25 -10.28 -11.00
C TYR A 91 -9.16 -9.64 -9.94
N ALA A 92 -8.63 -8.64 -9.26
CA ALA A 92 -9.35 -7.83 -8.29
C ALA A 92 -10.33 -6.92 -9.02
N LYS A 93 -11.60 -7.00 -8.62
CA LYS A 93 -12.69 -6.13 -9.07
C LYS A 93 -13.31 -5.46 -7.86
N VAL A 94 -13.70 -4.19 -8.00
CA VAL A 94 -14.44 -3.49 -6.95
C VAL A 94 -15.82 -4.12 -6.79
N ASN A 95 -16.17 -4.47 -5.56
CA ASN A 95 -17.47 -5.06 -5.21
C ASN A 95 -18.41 -4.02 -4.61
N TYR A 96 -17.94 -3.35 -3.57
CA TYR A 96 -18.75 -2.45 -2.76
C TYR A 96 -17.92 -1.28 -2.23
N VAL A 97 -18.57 -0.14 -2.08
CA VAL A 97 -18.01 1.09 -1.54
C VAL A 97 -18.84 1.52 -0.34
N SER A 98 -18.20 1.75 0.78
CA SER A 98 -18.83 2.07 2.06
C SER A 98 -18.20 3.30 2.71
N LYS A 99 -19.01 4.07 3.44
CA LYS A 99 -18.50 5.11 4.36
C LYS A 99 -18.05 4.53 5.69
N GLU A 100 -18.64 3.40 6.09
CA GLU A 100 -18.33 2.72 7.32
C GLU A 100 -17.31 1.60 7.10
N LYS A 101 -16.48 1.37 8.11
CA LYS A 101 -15.48 0.31 8.07
C LYS A 101 -16.18 -1.04 7.99
N PRO A 102 -15.85 -1.90 7.01
CA PRO A 102 -16.44 -3.23 6.91
C PRO A 102 -16.10 -4.07 8.15
N ALA A 103 -17.11 -4.65 8.80
CA ALA A 103 -16.93 -5.52 9.97
C ALA A 103 -16.51 -6.94 9.57
N GLU A 104 -16.96 -7.42 8.41
CA GLU A 104 -16.85 -8.82 8.01
C GLU A 104 -15.53 -9.18 7.31
N THR A 105 -14.79 -8.19 6.80
CA THR A 105 -13.55 -8.45 6.07
C THR A 105 -12.44 -7.45 6.38
N LYS A 106 -11.21 -7.94 6.31
CA LYS A 106 -9.98 -7.14 6.40
C LYS A 106 -9.48 -6.69 5.02
N ASP A 107 -10.03 -7.25 3.94
CA ASP A 107 -9.61 -7.00 2.57
C ASP A 107 -10.31 -5.76 2.00
N TYR A 108 -10.04 -4.60 2.59
CA TYR A 108 -10.55 -3.32 2.12
C TYR A 108 -9.41 -2.30 1.92
N LEU A 109 -9.61 -1.39 0.97
CA LEU A 109 -8.78 -0.20 0.82
C LEU A 109 -9.48 0.98 1.49
N LYS A 110 -8.77 1.68 2.38
CA LYS A 110 -9.23 2.95 2.96
C LYS A 110 -8.57 4.10 2.21
N THR A 111 -9.36 5.05 1.72
CA THR A 111 -8.88 6.31 1.12
C THR A 111 -9.51 7.52 1.78
#